data_AF-A0A7J8YQ79-F1
#
_entry.id   AF-A0A7J8YQ79-F1
#
_cell.length_a   1.000
_cell.length_b   1.000
_cell.length_c   1.000
_cell.angle_alpha   90.00
_cell.angle_beta   90.00
_cell.angle_gamma   90.00
#
_symmetry.space_group_name_H-M   'P 1'
#
loop_
_entity.id
_entity.type
_entity.pdbx_description
1 polymer ?
#
loop_
_entity_poly.entity_id
_entity_poly.type
_entity_poly.pdbx_seq_one_letter_code
_entity_poly.pdbx_strand_id
1 'polypeptide(L)'
;MASEHEFYPSRATPMQYFTDEDEGEEGGGEIEEESTDDEVCKEEEKENSSDWRSLYLMCGGRRGGGRRRKSWSVGQVFFDPRAKWVQEWNRVFLLVCATGLFVDPLFFYALSISDTCMCLFVDGWFAITVTALRCMTDALHVWNMCLQLKMIKRSSSPYGRGNDKRSGSESDGGEGSSNLPRAANGRHVAFQCLKAKKGLFFDLLVILPLPQIVLWVAIPSLLEKGSVTLVMTVFLIIFLFQYLPKIYHSVCLLRRMQNLSGYIFGTVWWGIALNLIAYFVASHAAGACWYLLGIQRSAKCLKEQCRRIENCDLRLLACKDPIYYGTRSMVRDRARLVWAENTQARSACIGSPDSYDYGAYKWTVQLVTNDSRLEKILFPIFWGLMTL
;
A
#
# COMPACT_ATOMS: atom_id res chain seq x y z
N MET A 1 -26.14 -18.77 81.37
CA MET A 1 -25.24 -17.68 81.78
C MET A 1 -25.66 -16.44 80.99
N ALA A 2 -25.49 -15.22 81.52
CA ALA A 2 -25.98 -13.93 80.98
C ALA A 2 -26.06 -13.89 79.43
N SER A 3 -27.23 -13.81 78.79
CA SER A 3 -28.33 -12.81 78.81
C SER A 3 -28.12 -11.69 77.79
N GLU A 4 -28.97 -11.69 76.76
CA GLU A 4 -29.05 -10.68 75.71
C GLU A 4 -29.56 -9.32 76.26
N HIS A 5 -29.40 -8.26 75.46
CA HIS A 5 -30.09 -6.99 75.67
C HIS A 5 -30.54 -6.41 74.32
N GLU A 6 -31.77 -5.90 74.28
CA GLU A 6 -32.46 -5.51 73.04
C GLU A 6 -32.20 -4.06 72.59
N PHE A 7 -32.78 -3.70 71.43
CA PHE A 7 -33.63 -2.50 71.21
C PHE A 7 -33.21 -1.53 70.07
N TYR A 8 -33.87 -1.69 68.91
CA TYR A 8 -34.22 -0.63 67.94
C TYR A 8 -35.49 0.13 68.44
N PRO A 9 -35.99 1.25 67.85
CA PRO A 9 -35.54 2.04 66.67
C PRO A 9 -35.53 3.58 66.92
N SER A 10 -35.35 4.41 65.87
CA SER A 10 -36.21 5.59 65.58
C SER A 10 -35.89 6.29 64.25
N ARG A 11 -36.83 7.14 63.76
CA ARG A 11 -36.81 7.82 62.44
C ARG A 11 -37.51 9.19 62.53
N ALA A 12 -36.80 10.30 62.30
CA ALA A 12 -37.40 11.63 62.13
C ALA A 12 -36.50 12.66 61.41
N THR A 13 -36.99 13.19 60.29
CA THR A 13 -36.72 14.55 59.72
C THR A 13 -37.87 15.50 60.15
N PRO A 14 -37.92 16.84 59.92
CA PRO A 14 -37.31 17.71 58.88
C PRO A 14 -36.22 18.67 59.47
N MET A 15 -35.90 19.91 59.06
CA MET A 15 -36.38 20.96 58.09
C MET A 15 -35.13 21.74 57.56
N GLN A 16 -35.04 22.18 56.30
CA GLN A 16 -35.48 23.48 55.71
C GLN A 16 -35.02 24.76 56.48
N TYR A 17 -34.57 25.86 55.86
CA TYR A 17 -34.41 26.23 54.43
C TYR A 17 -33.46 27.46 54.31
N PHE A 18 -32.72 27.62 53.21
CA PHE A 18 -32.67 28.86 52.40
C PHE A 18 -31.94 28.65 51.06
N THR A 19 -32.26 29.48 50.06
CA THR A 19 -32.12 29.21 48.61
C THR A 19 -31.96 30.53 47.84
N ASP A 20 -31.15 30.70 46.78
CA ASP A 20 -30.11 29.81 46.20
C ASP A 20 -28.74 30.55 46.04
N GLU A 21 -28.18 31.06 44.93
CA GLU A 21 -28.55 31.19 43.49
C GLU A 21 -27.23 31.21 42.64
N ASP A 22 -27.13 30.44 41.54
CA ASP A 22 -26.29 30.59 40.30
C ASP A 22 -24.72 30.76 40.34
N GLU A 23 -23.89 30.33 39.38
CA GLU A 23 -24.03 29.58 38.09
C GLU A 23 -23.01 28.39 37.99
N GLY A 24 -23.04 27.62 36.88
CA GLY A 24 -22.20 26.42 36.59
C GLY A 24 -20.75 26.68 36.08
N GLU A 25 -20.05 25.75 35.41
CA GLU A 25 -20.40 24.41 34.88
C GLU A 25 -19.32 23.35 35.20
N GLU A 26 -19.59 22.06 34.94
CA GLU A 26 -18.65 20.95 35.19
C GLU A 26 -17.58 20.79 34.10
N GLY A 27 -16.30 20.78 34.49
CA GLY A 27 -15.16 20.53 33.59
C GLY A 27 -14.91 19.03 33.34
N GLY A 28 -15.59 18.45 32.34
CA GLY A 28 -15.28 17.12 31.82
C GLY A 28 -14.07 17.15 30.87
N GLY A 29 -12.99 16.44 31.20
CA GLY A 29 -11.80 16.38 30.35
C GLY A 29 -11.92 15.35 29.22
N GLU A 30 -12.01 15.81 27.97
CA GLU A 30 -11.86 14.95 26.79
C GLU A 30 -10.38 14.61 26.53
N ILE A 31 -10.14 13.45 25.91
CA ILE A 31 -8.79 13.02 25.48
C ILE A 31 -8.63 13.37 24.00
N GLU A 32 -7.74 14.31 23.69
CA GLU A 32 -7.43 14.68 22.31
C GLU A 32 -6.57 13.60 21.62
N GLU A 33 -7.18 12.81 20.72
CA GLU A 33 -6.42 11.97 19.77
C GLU A 33 -5.99 12.82 18.55
N GLU A 34 -4.72 13.24 18.57
CA GLU A 34 -4.09 14.04 17.51
C GLU A 34 -4.08 13.28 16.16
N SER A 35 -4.91 13.72 15.21
CA SER A 35 -5.28 12.96 13.99
C SER A 35 -4.92 13.69 12.68
N THR A 36 -3.63 14.01 12.53
CA THR A 36 -3.09 14.96 11.54
C THR A 36 -3.05 14.46 10.09
N ASP A 37 -3.16 13.14 9.83
CA ASP A 37 -3.05 12.55 8.48
C ASP A 37 -4.30 12.71 7.59
N ASP A 38 -5.42 13.21 8.15
CA ASP A 38 -6.73 13.03 7.52
C ASP A 38 -7.12 14.14 6.51
N GLU A 39 -6.35 15.22 6.38
CA GLU A 39 -6.61 16.31 5.43
C GLU A 39 -6.28 15.93 3.97
N VAL A 40 -5.17 15.22 3.73
CA VAL A 40 -4.65 14.92 2.37
C VAL A 40 -5.66 14.12 1.51
N CYS A 41 -6.51 13.30 2.14
CA CYS A 41 -7.62 12.63 1.45
C CYS A 41 -8.87 13.50 1.34
N LYS A 42 -9.14 14.37 2.33
CA LYS A 42 -10.35 15.22 2.39
C LYS A 42 -10.29 16.41 1.41
N GLU A 43 -9.11 16.94 1.08
CA GLU A 43 -8.96 18.00 0.08
C GLU A 43 -9.52 17.60 -1.30
N GLU A 44 -9.41 16.32 -1.70
CA GLU A 44 -9.98 15.87 -2.98
C GLU A 44 -11.50 15.60 -2.94
N GLU A 45 -12.10 15.48 -1.75
CA GLU A 45 -13.54 15.26 -1.54
C GLU A 45 -14.34 16.56 -1.27
N LYS A 46 -13.74 17.56 -0.59
CA LYS A 46 -14.42 18.82 -0.21
C LYS A 46 -14.90 19.65 -1.43
N GLU A 47 -14.22 19.57 -2.58
CA GLU A 47 -14.68 20.14 -3.87
C GLU A 47 -14.93 19.06 -4.95
N ASN A 48 -16.01 18.27 -4.81
CA ASN A 48 -17.02 18.01 -5.89
C ASN A 48 -18.21 17.09 -5.49
N SER A 49 -18.51 16.89 -4.20
CA SER A 49 -19.54 15.92 -3.73
C SER A 49 -20.97 16.16 -4.26
N SER A 50 -21.28 17.38 -4.72
CA SER A 50 -22.57 17.78 -5.32
C SER A 50 -22.69 17.45 -6.81
N ASP A 51 -21.66 17.78 -7.60
CA ASP A 51 -21.68 17.72 -9.07
C ASP A 51 -21.81 16.29 -9.61
N TRP A 52 -21.05 15.34 -9.04
CA TRP A 52 -21.12 13.93 -9.43
C TRP A 52 -22.46 13.26 -9.11
N ARG A 53 -23.21 13.73 -8.09
CA ARG A 53 -24.55 13.20 -7.77
C ARG A 53 -25.57 13.58 -8.84
N SER A 54 -25.46 14.79 -9.39
CA SER A 54 -26.37 15.31 -10.42
C SER A 54 -26.36 14.46 -11.70
N LEU A 55 -25.16 14.08 -12.17
CA LEU A 55 -24.99 13.41 -13.46
C LEU A 55 -25.60 11.99 -13.53
N TYR A 56 -25.82 11.32 -12.40
CA TYR A 56 -26.38 9.97 -12.37
C TYR A 56 -27.92 9.91 -12.24
N LEU A 57 -28.57 10.96 -11.71
CA LEU A 57 -30.00 10.94 -11.38
C LEU A 57 -30.93 11.41 -12.50
N MET A 58 -30.48 12.25 -13.43
CA MET A 58 -31.33 12.86 -14.47
C MET A 58 -31.53 11.99 -15.73
N CYS A 59 -32.11 10.78 -15.56
CA CYS A 59 -32.54 9.92 -16.67
C CYS A 59 -33.87 9.17 -16.41
N GLY A 60 -34.79 9.77 -15.65
CA GLY A 60 -36.15 9.24 -15.38
C GLY A 60 -37.14 9.42 -16.53
N GLY A 61 -36.85 8.90 -17.73
CA GLY A 61 -37.71 9.03 -18.91
C GLY A 61 -38.81 7.97 -19.01
N ARG A 62 -40.08 8.39 -19.22
CA ARG A 62 -41.24 7.49 -19.40
C ARG A 62 -41.18 6.66 -20.70
N ARG A 63 -41.89 5.52 -20.70
CA ARG A 63 -42.02 4.59 -21.84
C ARG A 63 -42.56 5.28 -23.10
N GLY A 64 -41.89 5.07 -24.23
CA GLY A 64 -42.41 5.30 -25.58
C GLY A 64 -42.04 4.12 -26.50
N GLY A 65 -43.04 3.49 -27.13
CA GLY A 65 -42.83 2.27 -27.92
C GLY A 65 -42.41 2.54 -29.36
N GLY A 66 -41.26 2.02 -29.80
CA GLY A 66 -40.79 2.16 -31.20
C GLY A 66 -39.89 1.01 -31.63
N ARG A 67 -40.42 0.07 -32.42
CA ARG A 67 -39.63 -1.03 -33.01
C ARG A 67 -38.69 -0.50 -34.10
N ARG A 68 -37.41 -0.32 -33.78
CA ARG A 68 -36.31 -0.26 -34.77
C ARG A 68 -35.32 -1.39 -34.51
N ARG A 69 -35.11 -2.25 -35.51
CA ARG A 69 -34.05 -3.28 -35.48
C ARG A 69 -32.69 -2.57 -35.31
N LYS A 70 -31.94 -2.94 -34.29
CA LYS A 70 -30.52 -2.58 -34.12
C LYS A 70 -29.73 -3.86 -33.89
N SER A 71 -28.59 -4.01 -34.57
CA SER A 71 -27.68 -5.12 -34.33
C SER A 71 -27.14 -5.05 -32.90
N TRP A 72 -27.19 -6.16 -32.17
CA TRP A 72 -26.72 -6.25 -30.79
C TRP A 72 -25.20 -6.48 -30.77
N SER A 73 -24.42 -5.40 -30.83
CA SER A 73 -23.00 -5.46 -30.54
C SER A 73 -22.77 -5.68 -29.04
N VAL A 74 -22.30 -6.87 -28.67
CA VAL A 74 -22.12 -7.32 -27.28
C VAL A 74 -21.37 -6.29 -26.41
N GLY A 75 -20.39 -5.60 -26.98
CA GLY A 75 -19.60 -4.56 -26.33
C GLY A 75 -20.33 -3.25 -25.98
N GLN A 76 -21.65 -3.11 -26.23
CA GLN A 76 -22.45 -1.96 -25.77
C GLN A 76 -23.17 -2.23 -24.43
N VAL A 77 -23.44 -3.48 -24.05
CA VAL A 77 -24.05 -3.84 -22.76
C VAL A 77 -23.00 -3.92 -21.64
N PHE A 78 -21.76 -4.27 -21.99
CA PHE A 78 -20.69 -4.61 -21.04
C PHE A 78 -20.03 -3.41 -20.32
N PHE A 79 -20.34 -2.17 -20.73
CA PHE A 79 -19.61 -0.96 -20.32
C PHE A 79 -20.51 0.26 -20.03
N ASP A 80 -21.63 0.03 -19.34
CA ASP A 80 -22.32 1.10 -18.59
C ASP A 80 -21.65 1.23 -17.20
N PRO A 81 -21.33 2.44 -16.69
CA PRO A 81 -20.84 2.60 -15.32
C PRO A 81 -21.80 2.09 -14.22
N ARG A 82 -23.08 1.82 -14.55
CA ARG A 82 -24.06 1.14 -13.69
C ARG A 82 -24.17 -0.37 -13.92
N ALA A 83 -23.36 -0.96 -14.79
CA ALA A 83 -23.31 -2.41 -14.96
C ALA A 83 -22.63 -3.07 -13.74
N LYS A 84 -23.28 -4.07 -13.14
CA LYS A 84 -22.76 -4.82 -11.97
C LYS A 84 -21.32 -5.30 -12.15
N TRP A 85 -20.97 -5.72 -13.37
CA TRP A 85 -19.61 -6.11 -13.75
C TRP A 85 -18.53 -5.09 -13.38
N VAL A 86 -18.81 -3.78 -13.40
CA VAL A 86 -17.84 -2.74 -13.00
C VAL A 86 -17.62 -2.74 -11.48
N GLN A 87 -18.68 -2.99 -10.69
CA GLN A 87 -18.60 -3.12 -9.24
C GLN A 87 -17.87 -4.41 -8.83
N GLU A 88 -18.19 -5.54 -9.48
CA GLU A 88 -17.47 -6.81 -9.37
C GLU A 88 -15.99 -6.68 -9.79
N TRP A 89 -15.68 -5.91 -10.83
CA TRP A 89 -14.30 -5.68 -11.25
C TRP A 89 -13.51 -4.84 -10.22
N ASN A 90 -14.09 -3.75 -9.70
CA ASN A 90 -13.44 -2.95 -8.67
C ASN A 90 -13.21 -3.76 -7.37
N ARG A 91 -14.14 -4.67 -7.04
CA ARG A 91 -14.00 -5.65 -5.94
C ARG A 91 -12.78 -6.56 -6.13
N VAL A 92 -12.61 -7.14 -7.32
CA VAL A 92 -11.43 -7.95 -7.66
C VAL A 92 -10.16 -7.09 -7.66
N PHE A 93 -10.23 -5.86 -8.18
CA PHE A 93 -9.06 -4.98 -8.26
C PHE A 93 -8.53 -4.54 -6.88
N LEU A 94 -9.37 -4.39 -5.86
CA LEU A 94 -8.89 -4.22 -4.46
C LEU A 94 -8.02 -5.40 -4.00
N LEU A 95 -8.40 -6.63 -4.33
CA LEU A 95 -7.63 -7.83 -3.97
C LEU A 95 -6.32 -7.92 -4.78
N VAL A 96 -6.31 -7.43 -6.02
CA VAL A 96 -5.08 -7.28 -6.81
C VAL A 96 -4.14 -6.25 -6.17
N CYS A 97 -4.64 -5.09 -5.74
CA CYS A 97 -3.85 -4.09 -5.01
C CYS A 97 -3.26 -4.67 -3.71
N ALA A 98 -4.07 -5.36 -2.90
CA ALA A 98 -3.60 -6.04 -1.69
C ALA A 98 -2.55 -7.13 -1.98
N THR A 99 -2.72 -7.88 -3.07
CA THR A 99 -1.72 -8.88 -3.53
C THR A 99 -0.42 -8.20 -3.96
N GLY A 100 -0.50 -7.05 -4.67
CA GLY A 100 0.69 -6.26 -5.03
C GLY A 100 1.44 -5.74 -3.81
N LEU A 101 0.73 -5.25 -2.80
CA LEU A 101 1.30 -4.83 -1.52
C LEU A 101 1.90 -6.02 -0.74
N PHE A 102 1.36 -7.23 -0.85
CA PHE A 102 1.99 -8.42 -0.26
C PHE A 102 3.22 -8.90 -1.05
N VAL A 103 3.30 -8.66 -2.36
CA VAL A 103 4.44 -9.08 -3.19
C VAL A 103 5.65 -8.13 -3.07
N ASP A 104 5.43 -6.83 -2.85
CA ASP A 104 6.53 -5.85 -2.75
C ASP A 104 7.55 -6.13 -1.62
N PRO A 105 7.16 -6.48 -0.37
CA PRO A 105 8.10 -6.83 0.69
C PRO A 105 8.92 -8.10 0.40
N LEU A 106 8.40 -9.02 -0.42
CA LEU A 106 9.11 -10.26 -0.77
C LEU A 106 10.46 -9.99 -1.45
N PHE A 107 10.62 -8.86 -2.14
CA PHE A 107 11.88 -8.48 -2.78
C PHE A 107 13.07 -8.47 -1.80
N PHE A 108 12.86 -8.21 -0.50
CA PHE A 108 13.92 -8.19 0.50
C PHE A 108 14.48 -9.59 0.85
N TYR A 109 13.65 -10.64 0.88
CA TYR A 109 14.12 -12.01 1.17
C TYR A 109 14.91 -12.65 0.02
N ALA A 110 15.00 -11.97 -1.13
CA ALA A 110 15.94 -12.34 -2.18
C ALA A 110 17.40 -12.11 -1.76
N LEU A 111 17.66 -11.19 -0.82
CA LEU A 111 18.99 -11.00 -0.24
C LEU A 111 19.25 -12.02 0.88
N SER A 112 20.45 -12.58 0.89
CA SER A 112 20.89 -13.56 1.89
C SER A 112 22.40 -13.47 2.10
N ILE A 113 22.87 -13.96 3.25
CA ILE A 113 24.30 -14.20 3.50
C ILE A 113 24.56 -15.69 3.36
N SER A 114 25.67 -16.07 2.72
CA SER A 114 26.14 -17.45 2.65
C SER A 114 26.89 -17.79 3.95
N ASP A 115 26.44 -18.79 4.71
CA ASP A 115 27.18 -19.26 5.89
C ASP A 115 28.58 -19.77 5.52
N THR A 116 28.67 -20.59 4.47
CA THR A 116 29.93 -21.22 4.05
C THR A 116 30.95 -20.20 3.56
N CYS A 117 30.53 -19.19 2.80
CA CYS A 117 31.45 -18.22 2.17
C CYS A 117 31.50 -16.85 2.89
N MET A 118 30.66 -16.63 3.91
CA MET A 118 30.52 -15.37 4.67
C MET A 118 30.39 -14.14 3.77
N CYS A 119 29.63 -14.29 2.69
CA CYS A 119 29.44 -13.27 1.66
C CYS A 119 27.95 -13.11 1.32
N LEU A 120 27.58 -11.93 0.86
CA LEU A 120 26.21 -11.55 0.55
C LEU A 120 25.87 -11.82 -0.93
N PHE A 121 24.70 -12.40 -1.19
CA PHE A 121 24.20 -12.73 -2.52
C PHE A 121 22.70 -12.47 -2.68
N VAL A 122 22.23 -12.51 -3.92
CA VAL A 122 20.81 -12.53 -4.31
C VAL A 122 20.43 -13.97 -4.73
N ASP A 123 19.40 -14.57 -4.14
CA ASP A 123 18.82 -15.83 -4.63
C ASP A 123 18.08 -15.58 -5.95
N GLY A 124 18.69 -16.02 -7.05
CA GLY A 124 18.19 -15.77 -8.41
C GLY A 124 16.87 -16.48 -8.71
N TRP A 125 16.62 -17.66 -8.12
CA TRP A 125 15.34 -18.36 -8.31
C TRP A 125 14.20 -17.65 -7.59
N PHE A 126 14.45 -17.21 -6.36
CA PHE A 126 13.48 -16.44 -5.60
C PHE A 126 13.26 -15.04 -6.22
N ALA A 127 14.32 -14.37 -6.67
CA ALA A 127 14.23 -13.11 -7.42
C ALA A 127 13.39 -13.25 -8.69
N ILE A 128 13.55 -14.32 -9.48
CA ILE A 128 12.69 -14.63 -10.64
C ILE A 128 11.23 -14.80 -10.20
N THR A 129 10.99 -15.53 -9.12
CA THR A 129 9.64 -15.85 -8.63
C THR A 129 8.89 -14.59 -8.20
N VAL A 130 9.52 -13.74 -7.40
CA VAL A 130 8.94 -12.46 -6.95
C VAL A 130 8.78 -11.50 -8.13
N THR A 131 9.75 -11.45 -9.06
CA THR A 131 9.64 -10.64 -10.29
C THR A 131 8.44 -11.08 -11.15
N ALA A 132 8.21 -12.39 -11.31
CA ALA A 132 7.08 -12.91 -12.09
C ALA A 132 5.73 -12.57 -11.44
N LEU A 133 5.59 -12.77 -10.13
CA LEU A 133 4.40 -12.36 -9.36
C LEU A 133 4.14 -10.86 -9.50
N ARG A 134 5.20 -10.04 -9.44
CA ARG A 134 5.08 -8.60 -9.60
C ARG A 134 4.62 -8.22 -11.01
N CYS A 135 5.22 -8.80 -12.06
CA CYS A 135 4.76 -8.61 -13.44
C CYS A 135 3.30 -9.04 -13.67
N MET A 136 2.82 -10.10 -13.00
CA MET A 136 1.41 -10.50 -13.05
C MET A 136 0.49 -9.43 -12.45
N THR A 137 0.86 -8.83 -11.30
CA THR A 137 0.09 -7.72 -10.71
C THR A 137 0.14 -6.47 -11.61
N ASP A 138 1.31 -6.07 -12.11
CA ASP A 138 1.45 -4.90 -13.00
C ASP A 138 0.61 -5.04 -14.27
N ALA A 139 0.52 -6.23 -14.87
CA ALA A 139 -0.34 -6.49 -16.02
C ALA A 139 -1.84 -6.26 -15.70
N LEU A 140 -2.29 -6.61 -14.49
CA LEU A 140 -3.66 -6.36 -14.03
C LEU A 140 -3.91 -4.87 -13.72
N HIS A 141 -2.92 -4.14 -13.20
CA HIS A 141 -3.00 -2.68 -13.04
C HIS A 141 -3.09 -1.97 -14.40
N VAL A 142 -2.24 -2.32 -15.38
CA VAL A 142 -2.29 -1.79 -16.75
C VAL A 142 -3.62 -2.12 -17.43
N TRP A 143 -4.14 -3.34 -17.24
CA TRP A 143 -5.47 -3.72 -17.74
C TRP A 143 -6.57 -2.86 -17.12
N ASN A 144 -6.57 -2.66 -15.80
CA ASN A 144 -7.53 -1.79 -15.13
C ASN A 144 -7.46 -0.33 -15.63
N MET A 145 -6.27 0.25 -15.74
CA MET A 145 -6.05 1.58 -16.34
C MET A 145 -6.61 1.67 -17.77
N CYS A 146 -6.38 0.63 -18.58
CA CYS A 146 -6.93 0.52 -19.94
C CYS A 146 -8.46 0.40 -19.96
N LEU A 147 -9.10 -0.18 -18.94
CA LEU A 147 -10.56 -0.22 -18.79
C LEU A 147 -11.11 1.18 -18.44
N GLN A 148 -10.51 1.86 -17.45
CA GLN A 148 -10.90 3.22 -17.05
C GLN A 148 -10.85 4.19 -18.24
N LEU A 149 -9.74 4.19 -18.99
CA LEU A 149 -9.57 5.03 -20.20
C LEU A 149 -10.62 4.71 -21.28
N LYS A 150 -10.99 3.44 -21.48
CA LYS A 150 -12.05 3.03 -22.43
C LYS A 150 -13.44 3.51 -22.00
N MET A 151 -13.73 3.59 -20.69
CA MET A 151 -14.98 4.15 -20.18
C MET A 151 -15.04 5.67 -20.40
N ILE A 152 -13.97 6.40 -20.03
CA ILE A 152 -13.90 7.88 -20.20
C ILE A 152 -14.02 8.28 -21.68
N LYS A 153 -13.38 7.54 -22.59
CA LYS A 153 -13.48 7.81 -24.05
C LYS A 153 -14.89 7.54 -24.63
N ARG A 154 -15.74 6.77 -23.93
CA ARG A 154 -17.12 6.49 -24.36
C ARG A 154 -18.12 7.49 -23.79
N SER A 155 -17.98 7.92 -22.53
CA SER A 155 -18.83 8.95 -21.94
C SER A 155 -18.62 10.34 -22.57
N SER A 156 -17.42 10.62 -23.09
CA SER A 156 -17.07 11.85 -23.80
C SER A 156 -17.44 11.88 -25.30
N SER A 157 -18.11 10.84 -25.83
CA SER A 157 -18.52 10.80 -27.24
C SER A 157 -19.66 11.79 -27.53
N PRO A 158 -19.48 12.83 -28.37
CA PRO A 158 -20.46 13.91 -28.55
C PRO A 158 -21.67 13.53 -29.43
N TYR A 159 -21.78 12.26 -29.84
CA TYR A 159 -22.76 11.79 -30.84
C TYR A 159 -24.16 11.54 -30.24
N GLY A 160 -24.71 12.55 -29.55
CA GLY A 160 -26.00 12.49 -28.87
C GLY A 160 -26.79 13.80 -28.78
N ARG A 161 -26.20 14.98 -29.07
CA ARG A 161 -26.94 16.26 -29.03
C ARG A 161 -27.68 16.51 -30.34
N GLY A 162 -28.84 15.87 -30.50
CA GLY A 162 -29.75 16.12 -31.62
C GLY A 162 -30.27 17.56 -31.63
N ASN A 163 -30.27 18.20 -32.80
CA ASN A 163 -30.88 19.52 -33.01
C ASN A 163 -32.39 19.36 -33.26
N ASP A 164 -33.19 19.27 -32.20
CA ASP A 164 -34.65 19.43 -32.33
C ASP A 164 -35.00 20.92 -32.51
N LYS A 165 -34.86 21.39 -33.75
CA LYS A 165 -35.39 22.68 -34.23
C LYS A 165 -36.68 22.46 -35.03
N ARG A 166 -37.84 22.34 -34.39
CA ARG A 166 -39.12 22.77 -34.99
C ARG A 166 -40.26 22.92 -33.97
N SER A 167 -41.28 23.68 -34.40
CA SER A 167 -42.51 24.03 -33.67
C SER A 167 -42.31 25.02 -32.50
N GLY A 168 -42.81 26.25 -32.52
CA GLY A 168 -43.51 26.99 -33.57
C GLY A 168 -44.96 27.35 -33.21
N SER A 169 -45.13 28.48 -32.51
CA SER A 169 -46.35 29.27 -32.39
C SER A 169 -45.98 30.69 -31.94
N GLU A 170 -46.60 31.72 -32.50
CA GLU A 170 -46.71 33.05 -31.89
C GLU A 170 -47.75 33.01 -30.72
N SER A 171 -47.92 34.00 -29.83
CA SER A 171 -47.36 35.36 -29.66
C SER A 171 -46.83 35.51 -28.20
N ASP A 172 -46.41 36.65 -27.62
CA ASP A 172 -46.51 38.08 -27.94
C ASP A 172 -45.28 38.86 -27.40
N GLY A 173 -45.16 40.16 -27.68
CA GLY A 173 -43.93 40.94 -27.59
C GLY A 173 -43.47 41.45 -26.21
N GLY A 174 -42.17 41.78 -26.13
CA GLY A 174 -41.53 42.49 -25.03
C GLY A 174 -40.05 42.77 -25.32
N GLU A 175 -39.64 44.05 -25.32
CA GLU A 175 -38.26 44.47 -25.59
C GLU A 175 -37.34 44.21 -24.39
N GLY A 176 -36.09 43.76 -24.61
CA GLY A 176 -35.20 43.45 -23.49
C GLY A 176 -33.77 42.99 -23.83
N SER A 177 -32.90 43.93 -24.15
CA SER A 177 -31.42 43.91 -23.99
C SER A 177 -30.63 42.62 -24.29
N SER A 178 -29.76 42.69 -25.30
CA SER A 178 -28.78 41.65 -25.62
C SER A 178 -27.75 41.42 -24.50
N ASN A 179 -27.83 40.29 -23.81
CA ASN A 179 -26.77 39.83 -22.89
C ASN A 179 -26.29 38.42 -23.24
N LEU A 180 -25.01 38.32 -23.61
CA LEU A 180 -24.33 37.11 -24.06
C LEU A 180 -23.39 36.59 -22.95
N PRO A 181 -23.73 35.51 -22.21
CA PRO A 181 -22.84 34.93 -21.20
C PRO A 181 -21.74 34.06 -21.85
N ARG A 182 -20.85 34.67 -22.65
CA ARG A 182 -19.71 33.99 -23.30
C ARG A 182 -18.38 34.32 -22.60
N ALA A 183 -18.32 34.12 -21.28
CA ALA A 183 -17.09 34.33 -20.49
C ALA A 183 -17.05 33.44 -19.22
N ALA A 184 -17.01 32.11 -19.38
CA ALA A 184 -16.82 31.18 -18.26
C ALA A 184 -15.92 29.98 -18.59
N ASN A 185 -15.22 29.50 -17.58
CA ASN A 185 -14.69 28.13 -17.45
C ASN A 185 -13.58 27.62 -18.39
N GLY A 186 -12.72 28.49 -18.91
CA GLY A 186 -11.37 28.08 -19.31
C GLY A 186 -10.57 27.45 -18.15
N ARG A 187 -10.70 28.00 -16.93
CA ARG A 187 -10.07 27.46 -15.71
C ARG A 187 -10.61 26.08 -15.31
N HIS A 188 -11.92 25.84 -15.44
CA HIS A 188 -12.55 24.56 -15.07
C HIS A 188 -12.08 23.41 -15.97
N VAL A 189 -11.96 23.65 -17.28
CA VAL A 189 -11.42 22.67 -18.24
C VAL A 189 -9.94 22.39 -17.98
N ALA A 190 -9.15 23.42 -17.65
CA ALA A 190 -7.75 23.24 -17.24
C ALA A 190 -7.64 22.42 -15.94
N PHE A 191 -8.49 22.71 -14.94
CA PHE A 191 -8.53 21.99 -13.66
C PHE A 191 -8.93 20.52 -13.83
N GLN A 192 -9.95 20.22 -14.64
CA GLN A 192 -10.34 18.84 -14.94
C GLN A 192 -9.27 18.08 -15.74
N CYS A 193 -8.55 18.75 -16.66
CA CYS A 193 -7.39 18.18 -17.34
C CYS A 193 -6.23 17.90 -16.37
N LEU A 194 -5.98 18.78 -15.40
CA LEU A 194 -4.96 18.60 -14.36
C LEU A 194 -5.33 17.53 -13.33
N LYS A 195 -6.59 17.45 -12.87
CA LYS A 195 -7.07 16.40 -11.95
C LYS A 195 -7.01 15.01 -12.62
N ALA A 196 -7.33 14.92 -13.92
CA ALA A 196 -7.10 13.72 -14.72
C ALA A 196 -5.60 13.36 -14.84
N LYS A 197 -4.72 14.33 -15.07
CA LYS A 197 -3.26 14.10 -15.08
C LYS A 197 -2.70 13.67 -13.72
N LYS A 198 -3.21 14.22 -12.61
CA LYS A 198 -2.78 13.87 -11.24
C LYS A 198 -3.08 12.40 -10.95
N GLY A 199 -4.31 11.94 -11.24
CA GLY A 199 -4.67 10.51 -11.14
C GLY A 199 -3.79 9.61 -12.00
N LEU A 200 -3.65 9.92 -13.29
CA LEU A 200 -2.80 9.16 -14.22
C LEU A 200 -1.31 9.13 -13.82
N PHE A 201 -0.83 10.13 -13.08
CA PHE A 201 0.54 10.16 -12.55
C PHE A 201 0.71 9.22 -11.34
N PHE A 202 -0.25 9.18 -10.42
CA PHE A 202 -0.24 8.19 -9.34
C PHE A 202 -0.41 6.76 -9.85
N ASP A 203 -1.30 6.53 -10.83
CA ASP A 203 -1.44 5.24 -11.53
C ASP A 203 -0.07 4.79 -12.13
N LEU A 204 0.65 5.72 -12.76
CA LEU A 204 1.95 5.45 -13.37
C LEU A 204 3.05 5.16 -12.33
N LEU A 205 3.07 5.86 -11.19
CA LEU A 205 4.01 5.58 -10.09
C LEU A 205 3.79 4.19 -9.48
N VAL A 206 2.53 3.77 -9.32
CA VAL A 206 2.14 2.45 -8.81
C VAL A 206 2.61 1.31 -9.72
N ILE A 207 2.56 1.51 -11.04
CA ILE A 207 2.95 0.52 -12.07
C ILE A 207 4.47 0.47 -12.30
N LEU A 208 5.24 1.45 -11.80
CA LEU A 208 6.66 1.59 -12.15
C LEU A 208 7.52 0.47 -11.52
N PRO A 209 8.33 -0.30 -12.29
CA PRO A 209 9.02 -1.50 -11.80
C PRO A 209 10.38 -1.21 -11.13
N LEU A 210 10.43 -0.26 -10.19
CA LEU A 210 11.70 0.14 -9.55
C LEU A 210 12.35 -0.97 -8.70
N PRO A 211 11.64 -1.76 -7.88
CA PRO A 211 12.23 -2.86 -7.11
C PRO A 211 12.88 -3.91 -8.01
N GLN A 212 12.26 -4.21 -9.17
CA GLN A 212 12.84 -5.09 -10.18
C GLN A 212 14.15 -4.50 -10.73
N ILE A 213 14.16 -3.24 -11.16
CA ILE A 213 15.37 -2.58 -11.71
C ILE A 213 16.49 -2.53 -10.66
N VAL A 214 16.15 -2.26 -9.40
CA VAL A 214 17.12 -2.23 -8.30
C VAL A 214 17.69 -3.64 -8.03
N LEU A 215 16.84 -4.65 -7.90
CA LEU A 215 17.28 -6.02 -7.60
C LEU A 215 18.13 -6.63 -8.72
N TRP A 216 17.79 -6.37 -9.98
CA TRP A 216 18.46 -6.97 -11.14
C TRP A 216 19.67 -6.18 -11.67
N VAL A 217 19.77 -4.87 -11.39
CA VAL A 217 20.84 -4.02 -11.95
C VAL A 217 21.64 -3.30 -10.87
N ALA A 218 20.98 -2.55 -9.98
CA ALA A 218 21.68 -1.73 -8.99
C ALA A 218 22.37 -2.57 -7.92
N ILE A 219 21.68 -3.57 -7.37
CA ILE A 219 22.20 -4.42 -6.29
C ILE A 219 23.43 -5.23 -6.75
N PRO A 220 23.41 -5.98 -7.88
CA PRO A 220 24.61 -6.67 -8.37
C PRO A 220 25.80 -5.73 -8.57
N SER A 221 25.60 -4.58 -9.21
CA SER A 221 26.69 -3.64 -9.49
C SER A 221 27.22 -2.91 -8.25
N LEU A 222 26.45 -2.86 -7.15
CA LEU A 222 26.93 -2.37 -5.84
C LEU A 222 27.64 -3.47 -5.04
N LEU A 223 27.23 -4.73 -5.21
CA LEU A 223 27.89 -5.90 -4.62
C LEU A 223 29.27 -6.14 -5.23
N GLU A 224 29.42 -6.04 -6.56
CA GLU A 224 30.73 -6.06 -7.26
C GLU A 224 31.71 -4.98 -6.76
N LYS A 225 31.17 -3.86 -6.25
CA LYS A 225 31.92 -2.74 -5.67
C LYS A 225 32.12 -2.88 -4.15
N GLY A 226 31.84 -4.05 -3.56
CA GLY A 226 31.96 -4.31 -2.11
C GLY A 226 31.06 -3.43 -1.23
N SER A 227 30.08 -2.73 -1.81
CA SER A 227 29.36 -1.63 -1.18
C SER A 227 28.09 -2.12 -0.45
N VAL A 228 28.22 -3.20 0.32
CA VAL A 228 27.11 -3.92 0.98
C VAL A 228 26.21 -3.03 1.85
N THR A 229 26.74 -1.96 2.45
CA THR A 229 25.93 -1.00 3.22
C THR A 229 25.02 -0.16 2.31
N LEU A 230 25.55 0.27 1.15
CA LEU A 230 24.81 1.08 0.19
C LEU A 230 23.71 0.27 -0.52
N VAL A 231 23.92 -1.04 -0.73
CA VAL A 231 22.89 -1.98 -1.20
C VAL A 231 21.64 -1.90 -0.33
N MET A 232 21.80 -2.04 1.00
CA MET A 232 20.67 -2.00 1.96
C MET A 232 19.94 -0.66 1.91
N THR A 233 20.68 0.45 1.99
CA THR A 233 20.13 1.80 1.98
C THR A 233 19.38 2.12 0.69
N VAL A 234 19.94 1.77 -0.49
CA VAL A 234 19.28 1.99 -1.78
C VAL A 234 18.00 1.15 -1.89
N PHE A 235 18.03 -0.11 -1.45
CA PHE A 235 16.87 -0.99 -1.57
C PHE A 235 15.72 -0.55 -0.65
N LEU A 236 16.04 -0.17 0.59
CA LEU A 236 15.07 0.32 1.57
C LEU A 236 14.44 1.66 1.14
N ILE A 237 15.24 2.62 0.65
CA ILE A 237 14.73 3.92 0.16
C ILE A 237 13.81 3.72 -1.05
N ILE A 238 14.20 2.89 -2.03
CA ILE A 238 13.38 2.63 -3.22
C ILE A 238 12.12 1.85 -2.87
N PHE A 239 12.18 0.92 -1.92
CA PHE A 239 10.99 0.25 -1.38
C PHE A 239 10.02 1.27 -0.76
N LEU A 240 10.46 2.11 0.20
CA LEU A 240 9.58 3.11 0.81
C LEU A 240 8.97 4.07 -0.21
N PHE A 241 9.78 4.58 -1.14
CA PHE A 241 9.34 5.47 -2.23
C PHE A 241 8.30 4.83 -3.17
N GLN A 242 8.34 3.50 -3.34
CA GLN A 242 7.35 2.74 -4.11
C GLN A 242 6.11 2.37 -3.30
N TYR A 243 6.32 1.94 -2.06
CA TYR A 243 5.32 1.26 -1.23
C TYR A 243 4.31 2.24 -0.66
N LEU A 244 4.76 3.43 -0.24
CA LEU A 244 3.87 4.47 0.29
C LEU A 244 2.84 4.97 -0.75
N PRO A 245 3.19 5.30 -2.01
CA PRO A 245 2.21 5.58 -3.07
C PRO A 245 1.23 4.43 -3.35
N LYS A 246 1.67 3.18 -3.24
CA LYS A 246 0.80 2.00 -3.45
C LYS A 246 -0.18 1.80 -2.31
N ILE A 247 0.25 1.98 -1.05
CA ILE A 247 -0.64 2.01 0.12
C ILE A 247 -1.68 3.12 -0.07
N TYR A 248 -1.22 4.35 -0.35
CA TYR A 248 -2.11 5.51 -0.57
C TYR A 248 -3.16 5.23 -1.64
N HIS A 249 -2.74 4.80 -2.85
CA HIS A 249 -3.67 4.43 -3.93
C HIS A 249 -4.66 3.32 -3.51
N SER A 250 -4.20 2.28 -2.80
CA SER A 250 -5.06 1.20 -2.32
C SER A 250 -6.08 1.68 -1.27
N VAL A 251 -5.67 2.56 -0.36
CA VAL A 251 -6.55 3.19 0.65
C VAL A 251 -7.57 4.12 0.00
N CYS A 252 -7.16 4.95 -0.97
CA CYS A 252 -8.10 5.80 -1.73
C CYS A 252 -9.14 4.97 -2.50
N LEU A 253 -8.72 3.86 -3.12
CA LEU A 253 -9.63 2.92 -3.78
C LEU A 253 -10.61 2.28 -2.79
N LEU A 254 -10.14 1.94 -1.58
CA LEU A 254 -10.96 1.36 -0.51
C LEU A 254 -11.99 2.37 0.04
N ARG A 255 -11.57 3.60 0.41
CA ARG A 255 -12.48 4.67 0.88
C ARG A 255 -13.56 4.97 -0.17
N ARG A 256 -13.16 5.08 -1.46
CA ARG A 256 -14.10 5.27 -2.58
C ARG A 256 -15.13 4.14 -2.72
N MET A 257 -14.72 2.89 -2.47
CA MET A 257 -15.60 1.72 -2.50
C MET A 257 -16.57 1.68 -1.31
N GLN A 258 -16.13 2.10 -0.12
CA GLN A 258 -16.99 2.26 1.05
C GLN A 258 -18.04 3.35 0.80
N ASN A 259 -17.63 4.55 0.38
CA ASN A 259 -18.49 5.71 0.14
C ASN A 259 -19.55 5.48 -0.96
N LEU A 260 -19.32 4.57 -1.91
CA LEU A 260 -20.25 4.25 -3.01
C LEU A 260 -21.21 3.09 -2.72
N SER A 261 -20.85 2.18 -1.81
CA SER A 261 -21.56 0.90 -1.64
C SER A 261 -22.13 0.69 -0.25
N GLY A 262 -21.63 1.40 0.78
CA GLY A 262 -21.92 1.19 2.21
C GLY A 262 -21.41 -0.16 2.78
N TYR A 263 -21.42 -1.18 1.93
CA TYR A 263 -21.04 -2.56 2.18
C TYR A 263 -20.22 -3.03 0.97
N ILE A 264 -18.91 -3.20 1.15
CA ILE A 264 -17.96 -3.33 0.04
C ILE A 264 -18.30 -4.54 -0.85
N PHE A 265 -18.67 -5.67 -0.23
CA PHE A 265 -18.99 -6.95 -0.90
C PHE A 265 -20.39 -7.53 -0.56
N GLY A 266 -21.21 -6.83 0.23
CA GLY A 266 -22.54 -7.28 0.61
C GLY A 266 -22.66 -8.06 1.93
N THR A 267 -21.59 -8.23 2.71
CA THR A 267 -21.63 -8.83 4.07
C THR A 267 -20.71 -8.09 5.05
N VAL A 268 -21.03 -8.13 6.37
CA VAL A 268 -20.15 -7.61 7.45
C VAL A 268 -18.75 -8.20 7.36
N TRP A 269 -18.68 -9.51 7.10
CA TRP A 269 -17.47 -10.33 7.10
C TRP A 269 -16.35 -9.78 6.22
N TRP A 270 -16.68 -9.11 5.12
CA TRP A 270 -15.67 -8.49 4.25
C TRP A 270 -14.99 -7.27 4.86
N GLY A 271 -15.61 -6.57 5.81
CA GLY A 271 -14.93 -5.53 6.60
C GLY A 271 -13.85 -6.13 7.49
N ILE A 272 -14.18 -7.22 8.20
CA ILE A 272 -13.23 -7.98 9.04
C ILE A 272 -12.10 -8.55 8.18
N ALA A 273 -12.43 -9.19 7.05
CA ALA A 273 -11.43 -9.76 6.15
C ALA A 273 -10.47 -8.71 5.57
N LEU A 274 -10.97 -7.53 5.16
CA LEU A 274 -10.12 -6.45 4.65
C LEU A 274 -9.24 -5.82 5.73
N ASN A 275 -9.73 -5.71 6.97
CA ASN A 275 -8.92 -5.27 8.10
C ASN A 275 -7.79 -6.26 8.43
N LEU A 276 -8.11 -7.57 8.48
CA LEU A 276 -7.10 -8.63 8.64
C LEU A 276 -6.07 -8.60 7.50
N ILE A 277 -6.49 -8.43 6.24
CA ILE A 277 -5.57 -8.29 5.10
C ILE A 277 -4.65 -7.08 5.27
N ALA A 278 -5.17 -5.93 5.71
CA ALA A 278 -4.34 -4.74 5.97
C ALA A 278 -3.30 -5.01 7.08
N TYR A 279 -3.69 -5.67 8.16
CA TYR A 279 -2.79 -6.04 9.26
C TYR A 279 -1.72 -7.08 8.86
N PHE A 280 -2.08 -8.07 8.03
CA PHE A 280 -1.10 -9.01 7.43
C PHE A 280 -0.14 -8.32 6.45
N VAL A 281 -0.59 -7.31 5.70
CA VAL A 281 0.25 -6.52 4.78
C VAL A 281 1.18 -5.58 5.56
N ALA A 282 0.72 -4.98 6.66
CA ALA A 282 1.53 -4.14 7.54
C ALA A 282 2.63 -4.96 8.26
N SER A 283 2.27 -6.09 8.86
CA SER A 283 3.21 -7.00 9.52
C SER A 283 4.20 -7.63 8.54
N HIS A 284 3.79 -7.96 7.32
CA HIS A 284 4.73 -8.42 6.29
C HIS A 284 5.77 -7.35 5.94
N ALA A 285 5.35 -6.09 5.75
CA ALA A 285 6.27 -4.99 5.46
C ALA A 285 7.21 -4.68 6.64
N ALA A 286 6.69 -4.62 7.87
CA ALA A 286 7.50 -4.42 9.07
C ALA A 286 8.54 -5.54 9.25
N GLY A 287 8.10 -6.80 9.10
CA GLY A 287 8.96 -7.99 9.14
C GLY A 287 10.03 -8.01 8.05
N ALA A 288 9.68 -7.66 6.82
CA ALA A 288 10.65 -7.58 5.71
C ALA A 288 11.71 -6.50 5.99
N CYS A 289 11.30 -5.32 6.45
CA CYS A 289 12.22 -4.27 6.88
C CYS A 289 13.15 -4.74 8.01
N TRP A 290 12.62 -5.42 9.02
CA TRP A 290 13.41 -6.00 10.12
C TRP A 290 14.42 -7.04 9.63
N TYR A 291 14.03 -7.93 8.70
CA TYR A 291 14.93 -8.90 8.07
C TYR A 291 16.07 -8.21 7.28
N LEU A 292 15.75 -7.20 6.46
CA LEU A 292 16.74 -6.46 5.67
C LEU A 292 17.73 -5.70 6.58
N LEU A 293 17.24 -5.05 7.64
CA LEU A 293 18.07 -4.39 8.64
C LEU A 293 18.91 -5.39 9.46
N GLY A 294 18.43 -6.62 9.63
CA GLY A 294 19.20 -7.75 10.14
C GLY A 294 20.39 -8.13 9.25
N ILE A 295 20.20 -8.23 7.93
CA ILE A 295 21.29 -8.36 6.97
C ILE A 295 22.26 -7.18 7.11
N GLN A 296 21.74 -5.94 7.24
CA GLN A 296 22.57 -4.75 7.41
C GLN A 296 23.44 -4.78 8.69
N ARG A 297 22.93 -5.27 9.83
CA ARG A 297 23.74 -5.44 11.06
C ARG A 297 24.79 -6.55 10.90
N SER A 298 24.41 -7.68 10.31
CA SER A 298 25.31 -8.82 10.07
C SER A 298 26.45 -8.45 9.10
N ALA A 299 26.12 -7.78 7.99
CA ALA A 299 27.10 -7.24 7.04
C ALA A 299 27.98 -6.13 7.67
N LYS A 300 27.48 -5.36 8.64
CA LYS A 300 28.29 -4.41 9.42
C LYS A 300 29.31 -5.13 10.30
N CYS A 301 28.92 -6.20 11.00
CA CYS A 301 29.85 -7.03 11.77
C CYS A 301 30.96 -7.61 10.88
N LEU A 302 30.59 -8.26 9.77
CA LEU A 302 31.56 -8.83 8.82
C LEU A 302 32.52 -7.76 8.27
N LYS A 303 32.02 -6.55 7.96
CA LYS A 303 32.82 -5.39 7.56
C LYS A 303 33.77 -4.89 8.65
N GLU A 304 33.37 -4.97 9.92
CA GLU A 304 34.20 -4.60 11.07
C GLU A 304 35.29 -5.65 11.35
N GLN A 305 35.03 -6.94 11.13
CA GLN A 305 36.06 -7.98 11.21
C GLN A 305 37.03 -7.93 10.02
N CYS A 306 36.54 -7.75 8.79
CA CYS A 306 37.39 -7.56 7.61
C CYS A 306 38.37 -6.39 7.80
N ARG A 307 37.90 -5.26 8.36
CA ARG A 307 38.75 -4.10 8.70
C ARG A 307 39.83 -4.34 9.76
N ARG A 308 39.79 -5.46 10.50
CA ARG A 308 40.83 -5.88 11.46
C ARG A 308 41.89 -6.78 10.81
N ILE A 309 41.65 -7.25 9.59
CA ILE A 309 42.56 -8.11 8.84
C ILE A 309 43.33 -7.25 7.84
N GLU A 310 44.65 -7.32 7.87
CA GLU A 310 45.50 -6.59 6.92
C GLU A 310 45.15 -6.98 5.47
N ASN A 311 45.01 -5.98 4.60
CA ASN A 311 44.73 -6.14 3.17
C ASN A 311 43.40 -6.83 2.81
N CYS A 312 42.41 -6.86 3.71
CA CYS A 312 41.07 -7.39 3.39
C CYS A 312 40.29 -6.46 2.42
N ASP A 313 40.00 -6.92 1.19
CA ASP A 313 39.13 -6.22 0.25
C ASP A 313 37.65 -6.37 0.68
N LEU A 314 36.92 -5.25 0.79
CA LEU A 314 35.48 -5.24 1.07
C LEU A 314 34.65 -5.97 0.01
N ARG A 315 35.18 -6.21 -1.20
CA ARG A 315 34.55 -7.09 -2.20
C ARG A 315 34.40 -8.54 -1.73
N LEU A 316 35.18 -9.01 -0.75
CA LEU A 316 35.04 -10.35 -0.17
C LEU A 316 33.67 -10.53 0.52
N LEU A 317 33.10 -9.44 1.06
CA LEU A 317 31.80 -9.40 1.75
C LEU A 317 30.60 -9.61 0.81
N ALA A 318 30.79 -9.46 -0.50
CA ALA A 318 29.80 -9.79 -1.53
C ALA A 318 30.26 -11.05 -2.27
N CYS A 319 29.38 -11.98 -2.60
CA CYS A 319 29.78 -13.21 -3.27
C CYS A 319 30.29 -12.93 -4.70
N LYS A 320 31.18 -13.80 -5.21
CA LYS A 320 31.84 -13.59 -6.52
C LYS A 320 30.82 -13.42 -7.65
N ASP A 321 29.82 -14.30 -7.66
CA ASP A 321 28.68 -14.26 -8.55
C ASP A 321 27.53 -13.64 -7.73
N PRO A 322 27.13 -12.36 -7.95
CA PRO A 322 26.19 -11.68 -7.03
C PRO A 322 24.77 -12.25 -7.04
N ILE A 323 24.39 -12.95 -8.10
CA ILE A 323 23.11 -13.64 -8.26
C ILE A 323 23.39 -15.15 -8.30
N TYR A 324 22.82 -15.88 -7.35
CA TYR A 324 23.10 -17.29 -7.11
C TYR A 324 21.89 -18.18 -7.43
N TYR A 325 22.10 -19.22 -8.22
CA TYR A 325 21.05 -20.13 -8.71
C TYR A 325 21.17 -21.56 -8.13
N GLY A 326 21.85 -21.74 -6.99
CA GLY A 326 22.09 -23.07 -6.40
C GLY A 326 23.19 -23.91 -7.07
N THR A 327 23.75 -23.44 -8.19
CA THR A 327 24.85 -24.10 -8.89
C THR A 327 26.14 -24.00 -8.08
N ARG A 328 26.83 -25.13 -7.84
CA ARG A 328 28.15 -25.18 -7.19
C ARG A 328 29.26 -24.61 -8.09
N SER A 329 29.25 -23.29 -8.28
CA SER A 329 30.39 -22.49 -8.75
C SER A 329 31.55 -22.70 -7.77
N MET A 330 32.61 -23.41 -8.19
CA MET A 330 33.77 -23.64 -7.31
C MET A 330 34.53 -22.33 -7.13
N VAL A 331 34.58 -21.85 -5.88
CA VAL A 331 35.29 -20.63 -5.48
C VAL A 331 36.80 -20.85 -5.61
N ARG A 332 37.33 -20.64 -6.81
CA ARG A 332 38.77 -20.70 -7.15
C ARG A 332 39.57 -19.48 -6.66
N ASP A 333 38.91 -18.52 -6.03
CA ASP A 333 39.52 -17.30 -5.52
C ASP A 333 40.11 -17.56 -4.12
N ARG A 334 41.44 -17.52 -4.02
CA ARG A 334 42.17 -17.83 -2.78
C ARG A 334 41.85 -16.85 -1.65
N ALA A 335 41.61 -15.57 -1.94
CA ALA A 335 41.26 -14.59 -0.91
C ALA A 335 39.86 -14.87 -0.34
N ARG A 336 38.93 -15.32 -1.19
CA ARG A 336 37.58 -15.73 -0.77
C ARG A 336 37.59 -17.03 0.04
N LEU A 337 38.45 -17.99 -0.29
CA LEU A 337 38.62 -19.20 0.53
C LEU A 337 39.20 -18.86 1.92
N VAL A 338 40.26 -18.05 1.99
CA VAL A 338 40.84 -17.60 3.27
C VAL A 338 39.85 -16.78 4.11
N TRP A 339 38.99 -15.98 3.48
CA TRP A 339 37.88 -15.32 4.17
C TRP A 339 36.85 -16.34 4.69
N ALA A 340 36.40 -17.27 3.85
CA ALA A 340 35.43 -18.31 4.20
C ALA A 340 35.89 -19.23 5.35
N GLU A 341 37.19 -19.49 5.45
CA GLU A 341 37.82 -20.29 6.51
C GLU A 341 38.04 -19.52 7.83
N ASN A 342 37.80 -18.20 7.87
CA ASN A 342 38.07 -17.39 9.07
C ASN A 342 37.07 -17.68 10.21
N THR A 343 37.49 -18.54 11.14
CA THR A 343 36.69 -18.96 12.30
C THR A 343 36.36 -17.83 13.27
N GLN A 344 37.23 -16.81 13.41
CA GLN A 344 37.02 -15.66 14.28
C GLN A 344 35.95 -14.71 13.73
N ALA A 345 35.95 -14.46 12.41
CA ALA A 345 34.91 -13.68 11.75
C ALA A 345 33.57 -14.44 11.78
N ARG A 346 33.57 -15.76 11.54
CA ARG A 346 32.36 -16.59 11.63
C ARG A 346 31.75 -16.58 13.02
N SER A 347 32.52 -16.89 14.07
CA SER A 347 32.00 -16.96 15.43
C SER A 347 31.47 -15.61 15.92
N ALA A 348 32.15 -14.51 15.59
CA ALA A 348 31.71 -13.16 15.97
C ALA A 348 30.43 -12.70 15.23
N CYS A 349 30.25 -13.04 13.95
CA CYS A 349 29.25 -12.39 13.09
C CYS A 349 28.12 -13.28 12.56
N ILE A 350 28.21 -14.60 12.72
CA ILE A 350 27.21 -15.56 12.19
C ILE A 350 26.96 -16.72 13.17
N GLY A 351 28.01 -17.27 13.76
CA GLY A 351 27.96 -18.52 14.54
C GLY A 351 27.20 -18.43 15.87
N SER A 352 26.96 -17.22 16.41
CA SER A 352 26.10 -17.00 17.57
C SER A 352 25.42 -15.63 17.52
N PRO A 353 24.13 -15.54 17.88
CA PRO A 353 23.42 -14.28 18.00
C PRO A 353 23.85 -13.44 19.22
N ASP A 354 24.70 -13.96 20.12
CA ASP A 354 25.23 -13.26 21.30
C ASP A 354 26.65 -12.69 21.10
N SER A 355 27.33 -13.01 20.00
CA SER A 355 28.76 -12.66 19.81
C SER A 355 29.00 -11.25 19.25
N TYR A 356 27.95 -10.47 19.01
CA TYR A 356 28.01 -9.07 18.58
C TYR A 356 26.72 -8.35 18.98
N ASP A 357 26.78 -7.03 19.14
CA ASP A 357 25.59 -6.22 19.45
C ASP A 357 24.67 -6.14 18.22
N TYR A 358 23.64 -6.99 18.17
CA TYR A 358 22.58 -6.93 17.18
C TYR A 358 21.36 -6.13 17.63
N GLY A 359 21.23 -5.81 18.92
CA GLY A 359 20.00 -5.28 19.52
C GLY A 359 18.75 -6.08 19.10
N ALA A 360 17.70 -5.38 18.68
CA ALA A 360 16.43 -5.97 18.21
C ALA A 360 16.56 -6.92 16.99
N TYR A 361 17.71 -6.93 16.30
CA TYR A 361 17.96 -7.79 15.15
C TYR A 361 18.60 -9.14 15.54
N LYS A 362 18.78 -9.42 16.84
CA LYS A 362 19.45 -10.63 17.36
C LYS A 362 18.96 -11.94 16.70
N TRP A 363 17.66 -12.09 16.49
CA TRP A 363 17.09 -13.31 15.91
C TRP A 363 17.24 -13.40 14.38
N THR A 364 17.58 -12.30 13.69
CA THR A 364 17.82 -12.32 12.23
C THR A 364 19.09 -13.06 11.85
N VAL A 365 20.10 -13.14 12.73
CA VAL A 365 21.46 -13.61 12.41
C VAL A 365 21.46 -15.04 11.88
N GLN A 366 20.68 -15.93 12.50
CA GLN A 366 20.50 -17.32 12.05
C GLN A 366 19.57 -17.44 10.84
N LEU A 367 18.67 -16.46 10.65
CA LEU A 367 17.67 -16.47 9.58
C LEU A 367 18.23 -16.00 8.23
N VAL A 368 19.17 -15.04 8.24
CA VAL A 368 19.82 -14.50 7.03
C VAL A 368 20.82 -15.45 6.39
N THR A 369 21.24 -16.49 7.12
CA THR A 369 22.13 -17.57 6.66
C THR A 369 21.46 -18.93 6.48
N ASN A 370 20.23 -19.11 6.95
CA ASN A 370 19.41 -20.30 6.74
C ASN A 370 19.20 -20.58 5.23
N ASP A 371 19.12 -21.84 4.79
CA ASP A 371 18.75 -22.18 3.40
C ASP A 371 17.23 -22.17 3.16
N SER A 372 16.42 -22.26 4.21
CA SER A 372 14.96 -22.35 4.15
C SER A 372 14.31 -21.03 3.74
N ARG A 373 13.87 -20.96 2.48
CA ARG A 373 13.08 -19.82 1.94
C ARG A 373 11.77 -19.60 2.69
N LEU A 374 11.13 -20.67 3.19
CA LEU A 374 9.86 -20.56 3.91
C LEU A 374 10.06 -19.90 5.27
N GLU A 375 11.08 -20.29 6.03
CA GLU A 375 11.39 -19.63 7.31
C GLU A 375 11.76 -18.16 7.11
N LYS A 376 12.54 -17.83 6.08
CA LYS A 376 12.86 -16.42 5.73
C LYS A 376 11.64 -15.54 5.48
N ILE A 377 10.52 -16.11 5.02
CA ILE A 377 9.27 -15.37 4.77
C ILE A 377 8.36 -15.39 5.99
N LEU A 378 8.14 -16.58 6.57
CA LEU A 378 7.17 -16.80 7.64
C LEU A 378 7.64 -16.25 8.99
N PHE A 379 8.93 -16.38 9.33
CA PHE A 379 9.44 -15.92 10.63
C PHE A 379 9.40 -14.39 10.76
N PRO A 380 9.75 -13.59 9.73
CA PRO A 380 9.61 -12.13 9.82
C PRO A 380 8.15 -11.67 9.75
N ILE A 381 7.26 -12.36 9.03
CA ILE A 381 5.81 -12.09 9.12
C ILE A 381 5.33 -12.31 10.55
N PHE A 382 5.68 -13.44 11.17
CA PHE A 382 5.34 -13.73 12.56
C PHE A 382 5.92 -12.70 13.53
N TRP A 383 7.18 -12.29 13.35
CA TRP A 383 7.78 -11.21 14.12
C TRP A 383 6.97 -9.91 13.99
N GLY A 384 6.62 -9.51 12.77
CA GLY A 384 5.78 -8.34 12.50
C GLY A 384 4.41 -8.41 13.19
N LEU A 385 3.75 -9.56 13.16
CA LEU A 385 2.47 -9.83 13.83
C LEU A 385 2.56 -9.84 15.36
N MET A 386 3.77 -10.00 15.93
CA MET A 386 4.02 -9.89 17.38
C MET A 386 4.41 -8.46 17.80
N THR A 387 4.49 -7.51 16.87
CA THR A 387 4.98 -6.12 17.09
C THR A 387 4.02 -5.02 16.64
N LEU A 388 2.85 -5.39 16.08
CA LEU A 388 1.78 -4.51 15.60
C LEU A 388 0.44 -4.91 16.24
#